data_AF-A0A9X8F7E0-F1
#
_entry.id   AF-A0A9X8F7E0-F1
#
_cell.length_a   1.000
_cell.length_b   1.000
_cell.length_c   1.000
_cell.angle_alpha   90.00
_cell.angle_beta   90.00
_cell.angle_gamma   90.00
#
_symmetry.space_group_name_H-M   'P 1'
#
loop_
_entity.id
_entity.type
_entity.pdbx_description
1 polymer ?
#
loop_
_entity_poly.entity_id
_entity_poly.type
_entity_poly.pdbx_seq_one_letter_code
_entity_poly.pdbx_strand_id
1 'polypeptide(L)'
;MLTEKNIKKYASTVLLNTVDNLFDNKETLINNFYKDFVESNKRNKKLKSNIKDNEVVDEYLLEELEKSFTQNDIGRVLQKEMVKANDNAIADLANVLDEKLLPVSRDLKNVFNDDVKYNQFRKYVTENLVVSNLNLNTSTIKALKTMNISGIQAAQIIQLISQVDN
;
A
#
# COMPACT_ATOMS: atom_id res chain seq x y z
N MET A 1 19.75 -14.34 -16.74
CA MET A 1 20.41 -15.15 -15.70
C MET A 1 19.71 -14.88 -14.38
N LEU A 2 19.38 -15.93 -13.61
CA LEU A 2 18.80 -15.78 -12.27
C LEU A 2 19.91 -15.28 -11.34
N THR A 3 19.67 -14.18 -10.63
CA THR A 3 20.62 -13.60 -9.68
C THR A 3 19.85 -13.02 -8.50
N GLU A 4 20.49 -12.90 -7.34
CA GLU A 4 19.89 -12.28 -6.15
C GLU A 4 19.39 -10.87 -6.46
N LYS A 5 20.18 -10.09 -7.22
CA LYS A 5 19.82 -8.73 -7.64
C LYS A 5 18.53 -8.70 -8.46
N ASN A 6 18.34 -9.65 -9.37
CA ASN A 6 17.11 -9.71 -10.17
C ASN A 6 15.91 -10.13 -9.33
N ILE A 7 16.09 -11.06 -8.39
CA ILE A 7 15.03 -11.49 -7.47
C ILE A 7 14.60 -10.34 -6.57
N LYS A 8 15.54 -9.67 -5.90
CA LYS A 8 15.26 -8.50 -5.06
C LYS A 8 14.65 -7.32 -5.84
N LYS A 9 14.89 -7.24 -7.16
CA LYS A 9 14.32 -6.19 -8.02
C LYS A 9 12.85 -6.45 -8.37
N TYR A 10 12.46 -7.71 -8.56
CA TYR A 10 11.14 -8.06 -9.10
C TYR A 10 10.18 -8.66 -8.08
N ALA A 11 10.69 -9.12 -6.94
CA ALA A 11 9.85 -9.51 -5.80
C ALA A 11 9.08 -8.30 -5.25
N SER A 12 7.90 -8.56 -4.68
CA SER A 12 7.15 -7.49 -4.02
C SER A 12 7.87 -6.99 -2.76
N THR A 13 7.78 -5.69 -2.50
CA THR A 13 8.35 -5.06 -1.30
C THR A 13 7.83 -5.72 -0.01
N VAL A 14 6.57 -6.14 0.01
CA VAL A 14 5.96 -6.86 1.13
C VAL A 14 6.70 -8.17 1.40
N LEU A 15 6.98 -8.94 0.36
CA LEU A 15 7.66 -10.23 0.53
C LEU A 15 9.14 -10.05 0.89
N LEU A 16 9.81 -9.04 0.33
CA LEU A 16 11.18 -8.69 0.73
C LEU A 16 11.26 -8.36 2.22
N ASN A 17 10.38 -7.50 2.71
CA ASN A 17 10.31 -7.18 4.13
C ASN A 17 9.91 -8.39 4.99
N THR A 18 9.12 -9.32 4.43
CA THR A 18 8.75 -10.56 5.12
C THR A 18 9.98 -11.45 5.34
N VAL A 19 10.82 -11.62 4.31
CA VAL A 19 12.11 -12.30 4.42
C VAL A 19 12.98 -11.63 5.47
N ASP A 20 13.14 -10.31 5.39
CA ASP A 20 13.99 -9.56 6.33
C ASP A 20 13.54 -9.78 7.78
N ASN A 21 12.24 -9.67 8.05
CA ASN A 21 11.69 -9.86 9.40
C ASN A 21 11.76 -11.32 9.89
N LEU A 22 11.51 -12.31 9.02
CA LEU A 22 11.60 -13.74 9.39
C LEU A 22 13.02 -14.10 9.85
N PHE A 23 14.03 -13.45 9.29
CA PHE A 23 15.43 -13.61 9.68
C PHE A 23 15.93 -12.57 10.70
N ASP A 24 15.04 -11.89 11.41
CA ASP A 24 15.36 -10.85 12.40
C ASP A 24 16.27 -9.72 11.85
N ASN A 25 16.16 -9.39 10.57
CA ASN A 25 17.03 -8.45 9.85
C ASN A 25 18.53 -8.83 9.88
N LYS A 26 18.86 -10.10 10.12
CA LYS A 26 20.25 -10.59 10.13
C LYS A 26 20.74 -10.79 8.70
N GLU A 27 21.49 -9.80 8.19
CA GLU A 27 21.97 -9.74 6.81
C GLU A 27 22.64 -11.04 6.33
N THR A 28 23.47 -11.69 7.15
CA THR A 28 24.12 -12.96 6.79
C THR A 28 23.11 -14.07 6.49
N LEU A 29 22.04 -14.17 7.29
CA LEU A 29 21.01 -15.20 7.09
C LEU A 29 20.17 -14.89 5.85
N ILE A 30 19.81 -13.62 5.66
CA ILE A 30 19.05 -13.15 4.50
C ILE A 30 19.85 -13.38 3.20
N ASN A 31 21.13 -13.05 3.19
CA ASN A 31 21.98 -13.27 2.03
C ASN A 31 22.19 -14.77 1.74
N ASN A 32 22.30 -15.61 2.77
CA ASN A 32 22.35 -17.06 2.58
C ASN A 32 21.04 -17.59 2.00
N PHE A 33 19.88 -17.14 2.51
CA PHE A 33 18.57 -17.47 1.96
C PHE A 33 18.47 -17.17 0.46
N TYR A 34 18.87 -15.96 0.01
CA TYR A 34 18.80 -15.62 -1.41
C TYR A 34 19.82 -16.40 -2.27
N LYS A 35 20.97 -16.78 -1.72
CA LYS A 35 21.92 -17.68 -2.40
C LYS A 35 21.32 -19.07 -2.60
N ASP A 36 20.76 -19.63 -1.54
CA ASP A 36 20.14 -20.95 -1.54
C ASP A 36 18.92 -20.98 -2.47
N PHE A 37 18.13 -19.90 -2.49
CA PHE A 37 17.04 -19.69 -3.44
C PHE A 37 17.54 -19.75 -4.90
N VAL A 38 18.57 -18.97 -5.22
CA VAL A 38 19.13 -18.91 -6.59
C VAL A 38 19.69 -20.27 -6.99
N GLU A 39 20.37 -20.96 -6.09
CA GLU A 39 20.91 -22.29 -6.34
C GLU A 39 19.79 -23.33 -6.59
N SER A 40 18.80 -23.38 -5.70
CA SER A 40 17.65 -24.28 -5.80
C SER A 40 16.88 -24.07 -7.11
N ASN A 41 16.78 -22.83 -7.57
CA ASN A 41 15.99 -22.47 -8.74
C ASN A 41 16.81 -22.21 -10.01
N LYS A 42 18.12 -22.49 -10.01
CA LYS A 42 19.03 -22.19 -11.14
C LYS A 42 18.64 -22.88 -12.44
N ARG A 43 17.83 -23.95 -12.41
CA ARG A 43 17.33 -24.69 -13.59
C ARG A 43 15.83 -24.53 -13.82
N ASN A 44 15.12 -23.80 -12.95
CA ASN A 44 13.68 -23.62 -13.04
C ASN A 44 13.31 -22.83 -14.31
N LYS A 45 12.56 -23.45 -15.23
CA LYS A 45 12.18 -22.83 -16.50
C LYS A 45 11.09 -21.76 -16.32
N LYS A 46 10.09 -22.00 -15.47
CA LYS A 46 8.98 -21.05 -15.20
C LYS A 46 9.53 -19.75 -14.65
N LEU A 47 10.34 -19.82 -13.60
CA LEU A 47 10.95 -18.64 -12.98
C LEU A 47 11.87 -17.88 -13.94
N LYS A 48 12.65 -18.60 -14.77
CA LYS A 48 13.53 -17.94 -15.75
C LYS A 48 12.77 -17.18 -16.84
N SER A 49 11.70 -17.79 -17.35
CA SER A 49 10.88 -17.16 -18.41
C SER A 49 10.09 -15.97 -17.87
N ASN A 50 9.68 -16.03 -16.60
CA ASN A 50 8.79 -15.04 -15.99
C ASN A 50 9.44 -14.27 -14.84
N ILE A 51 10.77 -14.06 -14.87
CA ILE A 51 11.51 -13.40 -13.77
C ILE A 51 11.08 -11.95 -13.50
N LYS A 52 10.37 -11.32 -14.44
CA LYS A 52 9.84 -9.95 -14.32
C LYS A 52 8.41 -9.92 -13.77
N ASP A 53 7.77 -11.07 -13.69
CA ASP A 53 6.44 -11.24 -13.14
C ASP A 53 6.62 -11.43 -11.63
N ASN A 54 6.15 -10.45 -10.86
CA ASN A 54 6.30 -10.45 -9.41
C ASN A 54 5.52 -11.60 -8.77
N GLU A 55 4.37 -11.98 -9.30
CA GLU A 55 3.57 -13.09 -8.76
C GLU A 55 4.35 -14.39 -8.83
N VAL A 56 5.02 -14.64 -9.95
CA VAL A 56 5.88 -15.82 -10.12
C VAL A 56 7.08 -15.77 -9.18
N VAL A 57 7.75 -14.62 -9.05
CA VAL A 57 8.89 -14.49 -8.14
C VAL A 57 8.47 -14.72 -6.68
N ASP A 58 7.33 -14.15 -6.29
CA ASP A 58 6.80 -14.23 -4.94
C ASP A 58 6.35 -15.65 -4.57
N GLU A 59 5.69 -16.35 -5.50
CA GLU A 59 5.33 -17.78 -5.36
C GLU A 59 6.56 -18.62 -4.98
N TYR A 60 7.65 -18.49 -5.75
CA TYR A 60 8.87 -19.26 -5.49
C TYR A 60 9.58 -18.85 -4.20
N LEU A 61 9.55 -17.57 -3.83
CA LEU A 61 10.14 -17.10 -2.58
C LEU A 61 9.40 -17.67 -1.37
N LEU A 62 8.08 -17.77 -1.44
CA LEU A 62 7.27 -18.41 -0.40
C LEU A 62 7.61 -19.91 -0.29
N GLU A 63 7.68 -20.64 -1.41
CA GLU A 63 8.10 -22.05 -1.42
C GLU A 63 9.48 -22.26 -0.78
N GLU A 64 10.42 -21.35 -1.01
CA GLU A 64 11.75 -21.43 -0.40
C GLU A 64 11.72 -21.13 1.10
N LEU A 65 10.91 -20.16 1.55
CA LEU A 65 10.73 -19.85 2.96
C LEU A 65 10.12 -21.03 3.74
N GLU A 66 9.20 -21.78 3.13
CA GLU A 66 8.58 -22.97 3.72
C GLU A 66 9.59 -24.10 4.02
N LYS A 67 10.81 -24.06 3.47
CA LYS A 67 11.90 -24.98 3.84
C LYS A 67 12.51 -24.69 5.21
N SER A 68 12.39 -23.45 5.68
CA SER A 68 13.03 -22.96 6.92
C SER A 68 12.04 -22.49 7.99
N PHE A 69 10.81 -22.16 7.59
CA PHE A 69 9.78 -21.61 8.47
C PHE A 69 8.45 -22.34 8.30
N THR A 70 7.63 -22.30 9.34
CA THR A 70 6.27 -22.83 9.25
C THR A 70 5.37 -21.85 8.49
N GLN A 71 4.30 -22.36 7.87
CA GLN A 71 3.28 -21.52 7.24
C GLN A 71 2.66 -20.50 8.20
N ASN A 72 2.55 -20.84 9.49
CA ASN A 72 2.05 -19.91 10.51
C ASN A 72 3.02 -18.76 10.75
N ASP A 73 4.33 -19.02 10.79
CA ASP A 73 5.33 -17.98 10.97
C ASP A 73 5.35 -17.02 9.77
N ILE A 74 5.36 -17.59 8.56
CA ILE A 74 5.32 -16.83 7.31
C ILE A 74 4.04 -16.00 7.25
N GLY A 75 2.88 -16.62 7.46
CA GLY A 75 1.57 -15.96 7.42
C GLY A 75 1.45 -14.80 8.40
N ARG A 76 1.95 -14.96 9.63
CA ARG A 76 1.94 -13.89 10.64
C ARG A 76 2.80 -12.69 10.22
N VAL A 77 4.01 -12.94 9.73
CA VAL A 77 4.92 -11.85 9.31
C VAL A 77 4.42 -11.18 8.04
N LEU A 78 3.96 -11.98 7.07
CA LEU A 78 3.39 -11.48 5.82
C LEU A 78 2.18 -10.58 6.07
N GLN A 79 1.25 -11.01 6.93
CA GLN A 79 0.08 -10.19 7.30
C GLN A 79 0.50 -8.85 7.92
N LYS A 80 1.50 -8.86 8.81
CA LYS A 80 2.03 -7.64 9.42
C LYS A 80 2.61 -6.69 8.38
N GLU A 81 3.41 -7.19 7.44
CA GLU A 81 4.01 -6.37 6.39
C GLU A 81 2.98 -5.88 5.36
N MET A 82 1.94 -6.67 5.06
CA MET A 82 0.81 -6.23 4.23
C MET A 82 0.04 -5.07 4.87
N VAL A 83 -0.26 -5.15 6.17
CA VAL A 83 -0.93 -4.05 6.90
C VAL A 83 -0.07 -2.79 6.86
N LYS A 84 1.23 -2.92 7.16
CA LYS A 84 2.18 -1.79 7.10
C LYS A 84 2.28 -1.18 5.71
N ALA A 85 2.31 -1.99 4.66
CA ALA A 85 2.35 -1.50 3.28
C ALA A 85 1.05 -0.76 2.92
N ASN A 86 -0.11 -1.24 3.39
CA ASN A 86 -1.38 -0.56 3.21
C ASN A 86 -1.41 0.78 3.94
N ASP A 87 -0.97 0.82 5.20
CA ASP A 87 -0.88 2.06 5.98
C ASP A 87 0.01 3.10 5.28
N ASN A 88 1.16 2.68 4.75
CA ASN A 88 2.04 3.55 3.98
C ASN A 88 1.37 4.06 2.68
N ALA A 89 0.69 3.19 1.94
CA ALA A 89 -0.02 3.57 0.72
C ALA A 89 -1.15 4.56 1.02
N ILE A 90 -1.86 4.39 2.13
CA ILE A 90 -2.88 5.35 2.61
C ILE A 90 -2.23 6.68 2.97
N ALA A 91 -1.07 6.68 3.63
CA ALA A 91 -0.34 7.91 3.95
C ALA A 91 0.13 8.65 2.68
N ASP A 92 0.67 7.93 1.69
CA ASP A 92 1.07 8.51 0.41
C ASP A 92 -0.15 9.09 -0.34
N LEU A 93 -1.28 8.37 -0.32
CA LEU A 93 -2.53 8.86 -0.90
C LEU A 93 -3.06 10.10 -0.17
N ALA A 94 -2.86 10.20 1.14
CA ALA A 94 -3.19 11.40 1.91
C ALA A 94 -2.35 12.60 1.47
N ASN A 95 -1.05 12.41 1.20
CA ASN A 95 -0.18 13.47 0.69
C ASN A 95 -0.62 13.93 -0.70
N VAL A 96 -0.94 13.01 -1.60
CA VAL A 96 -1.47 13.33 -2.94
C VAL A 96 -2.81 14.07 -2.83
N LEU A 97 -3.68 13.64 -1.92
CA LEU A 97 -4.94 14.34 -1.66
C LEU A 97 -4.69 15.77 -1.18
N ASP A 98 -3.72 15.99 -0.28
CA ASP A 98 -3.40 17.32 0.22
C ASP A 98 -2.93 18.27 -0.87
N GLU A 99 -2.05 17.78 -1.75
CA GLU A 99 -1.59 18.54 -2.91
C GLU A 99 -2.78 18.90 -3.82
N LYS A 100 -3.68 17.95 -4.07
CA LYS A 100 -4.87 18.17 -4.90
C LYS A 100 -5.86 19.15 -4.26
N LEU A 101 -6.03 19.09 -2.93
CA LEU A 101 -6.93 19.98 -2.19
C LEU A 101 -6.31 21.35 -1.89
N LEU A 102 -5.01 21.54 -2.10
CA LEU A 102 -4.30 22.78 -1.78
C LEU A 102 -5.01 24.04 -2.29
N PRO A 103 -5.53 24.11 -3.55
CA PRO A 103 -6.20 25.30 -4.07
C PRO A 103 -7.47 25.70 -3.31
N VAL A 104 -8.17 24.74 -2.73
CA VAL A 104 -9.45 24.94 -2.01
C VAL A 104 -9.32 24.72 -0.49
N SER A 105 -8.10 24.45 -0.01
CA SER A 105 -7.85 24.04 1.38
C SER A 105 -8.30 25.08 2.41
N ARG A 106 -8.08 26.37 2.13
CA ARG A 106 -8.50 27.47 3.01
C ARG A 106 -10.02 27.56 3.11
N ASP A 107 -10.71 27.46 1.98
CA ASP A 107 -12.17 27.54 1.94
C ASP A 107 -12.81 26.32 2.57
N LEU A 108 -12.25 25.13 2.34
CA LEU A 108 -12.67 23.91 3.02
C LEU A 108 -12.55 24.07 4.55
N LYS A 109 -11.39 24.52 5.06
CA LYS A 109 -11.21 24.76 6.50
C LYS A 109 -12.24 25.75 7.06
N ASN A 110 -12.54 26.82 6.33
CA ASN A 110 -13.58 27.79 6.72
C ASN A 110 -14.98 27.15 6.76
N VAL A 111 -15.33 26.30 5.79
CA VAL A 111 -16.63 25.62 5.72
C VAL A 111 -16.78 24.58 6.85
N PHE A 112 -15.70 23.90 7.24
CA PHE A 112 -15.71 23.02 8.40
C PHE A 112 -15.77 23.80 9.73
N ASN A 113 -15.07 24.94 9.80
CA ASN A 113 -14.94 25.79 10.99
C ASN A 113 -14.49 25.02 12.25
N ASP A 114 -13.76 23.92 12.04
CA ASP A 114 -13.30 22.97 13.05
C ASP A 114 -12.20 22.10 12.43
N ASP A 115 -10.96 22.28 12.90
CA ASP A 115 -9.79 21.55 12.39
C ASP A 115 -9.90 20.03 12.63
N VAL A 116 -10.57 19.61 13.70
CA VAL A 116 -10.78 18.18 14.00
C VAL A 116 -11.70 17.56 12.97
N LYS A 117 -12.80 18.23 12.62
CA LYS A 117 -13.73 17.77 11.58
C LYS A 117 -13.08 17.80 10.21
N TYR A 118 -12.30 18.83 9.88
CA TYR A 118 -11.57 18.89 8.62
C TYR A 118 -10.56 17.73 8.48
N ASN A 119 -9.82 17.42 9.54
CA ASN A 119 -8.88 16.29 9.53
C ASN A 119 -9.61 14.94 9.44
N GLN A 120 -10.75 14.78 10.11
CA GLN A 120 -11.60 13.59 9.97
C GLN A 120 -12.14 13.44 8.54
N PHE A 121 -12.57 14.54 7.91
CA PHE A 121 -12.98 14.54 6.51
C PHE A 121 -11.85 14.07 5.61
N ARG A 122 -10.65 14.66 5.74
CA ARG A 122 -9.47 14.26 4.97
C ARG A 122 -9.18 12.77 5.11
N LYS A 123 -9.15 12.27 6.35
CA LYS A 123 -8.94 10.84 6.64
C LYS A 123 -9.96 9.97 5.91
N TYR A 124 -11.26 10.26 6.06
CA TYR A 124 -12.30 9.46 5.41
C TYR A 124 -12.29 9.57 3.89
N VAL A 125 -11.92 10.72 3.32
CA VAL A 125 -11.77 10.84 1.87
C VAL A 125 -10.62 9.97 1.39
N THR A 126 -9.46 10.01 2.05
CA THR A 126 -8.30 9.15 1.72
C THR A 126 -8.66 7.66 1.78
N GLU A 127 -9.28 7.21 2.88
CA GLU A 127 -9.71 5.81 3.01
C GLU A 127 -10.73 5.44 1.92
N ASN A 128 -11.67 6.34 1.61
CA ASN A 128 -12.69 6.08 0.59
C ASN A 128 -12.15 6.11 -0.84
N LEU A 129 -11.03 6.79 -1.12
CA LEU A 129 -10.40 6.79 -2.44
C LEU A 129 -9.95 5.40 -2.86
N VAL A 130 -9.44 4.60 -1.92
CA VAL A 130 -9.02 3.21 -2.16
C VAL A 130 -10.21 2.36 -2.65
N VAL A 131 -11.37 2.49 -2.01
CA VAL A 131 -12.57 1.69 -2.34
C VAL A 131 -13.44 2.30 -3.44
N SER A 132 -13.09 3.48 -3.94
CA SER A 132 -13.88 4.21 -4.96
C SER A 132 -13.11 4.38 -6.27
N ASN A 133 -12.14 3.50 -6.55
CA ASN A 133 -11.28 3.57 -7.73
C ASN A 133 -10.66 4.97 -7.94
N LEU A 134 -10.21 5.59 -6.85
CA LEU A 134 -9.60 6.93 -6.83
C LEU A 134 -10.52 8.07 -7.31
N ASN A 135 -11.85 7.88 -7.31
CA ASN A 135 -12.80 8.94 -7.64
C ASN A 135 -13.04 9.88 -6.43
N LEU A 136 -12.51 11.10 -6.51
CA LEU A 136 -12.54 12.06 -5.40
C LEU A 136 -13.97 12.50 -5.03
N ASN A 137 -14.83 12.73 -6.01
CA ASN A 137 -16.23 13.11 -5.77
C ASN A 137 -17.00 12.02 -5.02
N THR A 138 -16.86 10.75 -5.44
CA THR A 138 -17.51 9.61 -4.78
C THR A 138 -16.97 9.42 -3.36
N SER A 139 -15.65 9.54 -3.17
CA SER A 139 -15.01 9.45 -1.86
C SER A 139 -15.46 10.56 -0.93
N THR A 140 -15.60 11.78 -1.45
CA THR A 140 -16.12 12.95 -0.73
C THR A 140 -17.55 12.70 -0.26
N ILE A 141 -18.43 12.22 -1.15
CA ILE A 141 -19.83 11.92 -0.78
C ILE A 141 -19.89 10.84 0.30
N LYS A 142 -19.08 9.78 0.20
CA LYS A 142 -19.01 8.74 1.23
C LYS A 142 -18.50 9.29 2.56
N ALA A 143 -17.43 10.10 2.55
CA ALA A 143 -16.88 10.72 3.74
C ALA A 143 -17.90 11.62 4.46
N LEU A 144 -18.63 12.46 3.72
CA LEU A 144 -19.67 13.33 4.28
C LEU A 144 -20.81 12.52 4.91
N LYS A 145 -21.22 11.41 4.29
CA LYS A 145 -22.22 10.49 4.86
C LYS A 145 -21.73 9.87 6.18
N THR A 146 -20.49 9.38 6.21
CA THR A 146 -19.89 8.81 7.44
C THR A 146 -19.83 9.84 8.57
N MET A 147 -19.56 11.10 8.24
CA MET A 147 -19.50 12.20 9.21
C MET A 147 -20.87 12.80 9.57
N ASN A 148 -21.97 12.30 8.99
CA ASN A 148 -23.32 12.87 9.12
C ASN A 148 -23.40 14.37 8.74
N ILE A 149 -22.60 14.82 7.76
CA ILE A 149 -22.65 16.19 7.23
C ILE A 149 -23.64 16.25 6.07
N SER A 150 -24.58 17.19 6.12
CA SER A 150 -25.67 17.32 5.15
C SER A 150 -26.05 18.79 4.90
N GLY A 151 -26.99 19.02 3.98
CA GLY A 151 -27.52 20.36 3.69
C GLY A 151 -26.51 21.29 3.02
N ILE A 152 -26.58 22.58 3.37
CA ILE A 152 -25.77 23.64 2.74
C ILE A 152 -24.27 23.38 2.91
N GLN A 153 -23.85 22.91 4.08
CA GLN A 153 -22.43 22.61 4.36
C GLN A 153 -21.91 21.51 3.43
N ALA A 154 -22.66 20.43 3.25
CA ALA A 154 -22.28 19.36 2.32
C ALA A 154 -22.22 19.85 0.86
N ALA A 155 -23.17 20.69 0.45
CA ALA A 155 -23.20 21.25 -0.90
C ALA A 155 -21.97 22.15 -1.17
N GLN A 156 -21.59 22.99 -0.21
CA GLN A 156 -20.39 23.83 -0.30
C GLN A 156 -19.12 23.00 -0.44
N ILE A 157 -18.98 21.93 0.36
CA ILE A 157 -17.83 21.03 0.28
C ILE A 157 -17.77 20.35 -1.09
N ILE A 158 -18.88 19.80 -1.59
CA ILE A 158 -18.93 19.15 -2.92
C ILE A 158 -18.58 20.14 -4.03
N GLN A 159 -19.06 21.38 -3.94
CA GLN A 159 -18.75 22.42 -4.92
C GLN A 159 -17.25 22.76 -4.93
N LEU A 160 -16.62 22.88 -3.77
CA LEU A 160 -15.17 23.12 -3.66
C LEU A 160 -14.37 21.93 -4.22
N ILE A 161 -14.77 20.70 -3.91
CA ILE A 161 -14.11 19.50 -4.43
C ILE A 161 -14.24 19.41 -5.96
N SER A 162 -15.40 19.76 -6.52
CA SER A 162 -15.62 19.75 -7.97
C SER A 162 -14.70 20.72 -8.73
N GLN A 163 -14.14 21.74 -8.08
CA GLN A 163 -13.20 22.68 -8.70
C GLN A 163 -11.80 22.07 -8.89
N VAL A 164 -11.44 21.09 -8.07
CA VAL A 164 -10.10 20.46 -8.09
C VAL A 164 -10.14 19.03 -8.66
N ASP A 165 -11.32 18.48 -8.91
CA ASP A 165 -11.47 17.15 -9.53
C ASP A 165 -11.51 17.19 -11.07
N ASN A 166 -11.60 18.39 -11.67
CA ASN A 166 -11.55 18.61 -13.13
C ASN A 166 -10.13 18.63 -13.70
#